data_AF-A0A418RH41-F1
#
_entry.id   AF-A0A418RH41-F1
#
_cell.length_a   1.000
_cell.length_b   1.000
_cell.length_c   1.000
_cell.angle_alpha   90.00
_cell.angle_beta   90.00
_cell.angle_gamma   90.00
#
_symmetry.space_group_name_H-M   'P 1'
#
loop_
_entity.id
_entity.type
_entity.pdbx_description
1 polymer ?
#
loop_
_entity_poly.entity_id
_entity_poly.type
_entity_poly.pdbx_seq_one_letter_code
_entity_poly.pdbx_strand_id
1 'polypeptide(L)'
;MKQVSKNIDDINQLEAILSATEIREPAGSALSILIHIYTAFTNKVWLQAISQKIQQSFPSAHVIGATTCGEILNGETVLEQTVINFTFFSSTQIHPFVMPIIAGEELAIGQQLRHFVDELGDRVPAIMLLTTPLTTNANEIAQGLMLSPPSFEIFGGGAGDYSLKTNYVMYGSTIYAAAVIAIVFQGHELQVEKTSFLGWCAMSNGMTITQASGNTIHTIDGRPAFEIYQHYFNIQNDAKFFSNALGFPFLINRNGQIIALVPVAVGLNNSLEFISTVYEGEILSIGFMDTDLIHKNLTEIQNKMLTFQPESLLIYSCGCRRWALRDDIKSETNAFEKIAPTAGFYTVGEFCNQGTTLPQLNLAFVIVGMREGRPIAPLQPALNPLAINGSSVTDIYNSSHLNVITRLSYFNNVLSHELLIAKEKAEQLSKIKSQFLANMSHEIRTPMAAIIGFSEIALLKDMPVEINDYLKNINTASNNLLEILNDILDLSKIEAGQMRLNLSAFSLQELQKTLVNLFIKAAHKKGLALNIGIANDVPDYLIGDSVRLRQVLINLVGNAIKFTQQGAVTLSISLQQIIDQQARLLFAVTDSGIGMSAEQQAKLFLSFSQVDDGYDRNYEGTG
;
A
#
# COMPACT_ATOMS: atom_id res chain seq x y z
N MET A 1 0.03 -36.12 13.98
CA MET A 1 0.57 -35.31 15.11
C MET A 1 -0.51 -35.05 16.16
N LYS A 2 -0.16 -34.71 17.41
CA LYS A 2 -1.15 -34.26 18.42
C LYS A 2 -0.64 -33.05 19.21
N GLN A 3 -1.49 -32.05 19.43
CA GLN A 3 -1.24 -30.91 20.30
C GLN A 3 -2.15 -30.92 21.53
N VAL A 4 -1.60 -30.62 22.70
CA VAL A 4 -2.34 -30.45 23.96
C VAL A 4 -1.75 -29.26 24.71
N SER A 5 -2.59 -28.31 25.13
CA SER A 5 -2.15 -27.12 25.84
C SER A 5 -2.81 -27.04 27.22
N LYS A 6 -2.05 -26.66 28.24
CA LYS A 6 -2.52 -26.51 29.62
C LYS A 6 -1.95 -25.22 30.22
N ASN A 7 -2.63 -24.65 31.20
CA ASN A 7 -2.16 -23.53 32.00
C ASN A 7 -1.87 -23.97 33.43
N ILE A 8 -0.90 -23.32 34.06
CA ILE A 8 -0.63 -23.41 35.49
C ILE A 8 -0.35 -22.04 36.09
N ASP A 9 -0.80 -21.86 37.33
CA ASP A 9 -0.40 -20.76 38.22
C ASP A 9 0.34 -21.25 39.47
N ASP A 10 0.29 -22.56 39.74
CA ASP A 10 1.03 -23.25 40.81
C ASP A 10 1.79 -24.48 40.27
N ILE A 11 3.06 -24.63 40.67
CA ILE A 11 3.92 -25.75 40.31
C ILE A 11 3.36 -27.11 40.76
N ASN A 12 2.50 -27.12 41.79
CA ASN A 12 1.86 -28.34 42.27
C ASN A 12 0.87 -28.92 41.24
N GLN A 13 0.26 -28.07 40.40
CA GLN A 13 -0.66 -28.51 39.34
C GLN A 13 0.08 -29.28 38.23
N LEU A 14 1.36 -29.00 38.03
CA LEU A 14 2.16 -29.58 36.95
C LEU A 14 2.26 -31.10 37.04
N GLU A 15 2.31 -31.68 38.24
CA GLU A 15 2.43 -33.13 38.40
C GLU A 15 1.20 -33.88 37.88
N ALA A 16 0.01 -33.36 38.22
CA ALA A 16 -1.25 -33.90 37.72
C ALA A 16 -1.30 -33.82 36.19
N ILE A 17 -0.90 -32.69 35.60
CA ILE A 17 -0.82 -32.51 34.14
C ILE A 17 0.14 -33.53 33.51
N LEU A 18 1.37 -33.65 34.00
CA LEU A 18 2.38 -34.55 33.43
C LEU A 18 2.03 -36.04 33.60
N SER A 19 1.14 -36.37 34.55
CA SER A 19 0.62 -37.73 34.76
C SER A 19 -0.65 -38.03 33.95
N ALA A 20 -1.28 -37.02 33.34
CA ALA A 20 -2.54 -37.17 32.64
C ALA A 20 -2.42 -38.09 31.42
N THR A 21 -3.40 -38.99 31.24
CA THR A 21 -3.45 -39.96 30.14
C THR A 21 -3.35 -39.28 28.77
N GLU A 22 -3.99 -38.13 28.61
CA GLU A 22 -3.99 -37.36 27.36
C GLU A 22 -2.61 -36.85 26.92
N ILE A 23 -1.65 -36.78 27.85
CA ILE A 23 -0.24 -36.41 27.62
C ILE A 23 0.66 -37.66 27.58
N ARG A 24 0.45 -38.63 28.49
CA ARG A 24 1.30 -39.82 28.60
C ARG A 24 1.13 -40.79 27.44
N GLU A 25 -0.09 -41.02 26.96
CA GLU A 25 -0.33 -41.94 25.83
C GLU A 25 0.35 -41.47 24.53
N PRO A 26 0.16 -40.21 24.08
CA PRO A 26 0.85 -39.71 22.88
C PRO A 26 2.37 -39.64 23.06
N ALA A 27 2.85 -39.31 24.26
CA ALA A 27 4.28 -39.28 24.54
C ALA A 27 4.95 -40.65 24.35
N GLY A 28 4.24 -41.74 24.63
CA GLY A 28 4.75 -43.11 24.47
C GLY A 28 4.90 -43.57 23.02
N SER A 29 4.21 -42.93 22.07
CA SER A 29 4.22 -43.28 20.65
C SER A 29 4.85 -42.22 19.74
N ALA A 30 5.24 -41.07 20.29
CA ALA A 30 5.85 -39.98 19.55
C ALA A 30 7.31 -40.27 19.18
N LEU A 31 7.70 -39.93 17.95
CA LEU A 31 9.09 -39.89 17.51
C LEU A 31 9.84 -38.72 18.16
N SER A 32 9.18 -37.57 18.29
CA SER A 32 9.73 -36.37 18.93
C SER A 32 8.67 -35.63 19.72
N ILE A 33 9.08 -35.04 20.84
CA ILE A 33 8.20 -34.29 21.75
C ILE A 33 8.77 -32.89 21.90
N LEU A 34 7.96 -31.88 21.58
CA LEU A 34 8.28 -30.47 21.76
C LEU A 34 7.34 -29.89 22.81
N ILE A 35 7.90 -29.21 23.80
CA ILE A 35 7.14 -28.59 24.89
C ILE A 35 7.51 -27.11 24.94
N HIS A 36 6.52 -26.25 24.73
CA HIS A 36 6.68 -24.80 24.84
C HIS A 36 6.15 -24.31 26.18
N ILE A 37 6.91 -23.43 26.83
CA ILE A 37 6.51 -22.73 28.04
C ILE A 37 6.40 -21.24 27.70
N TYR A 38 5.18 -20.72 27.74
CA TYR A 38 4.86 -19.31 27.55
C TYR A 38 4.46 -18.72 28.89
N THR A 39 5.12 -17.65 29.32
CA THR A 39 4.79 -17.03 30.61
C THR A 39 5.05 -15.54 30.67
N ALA A 40 4.13 -14.82 31.29
CA ALA A 40 4.29 -13.44 31.73
C ALA A 40 5.25 -13.33 32.93
N PHE A 41 5.55 -14.43 33.64
CA PHE A 41 6.44 -14.41 34.79
C PHE A 41 7.91 -14.34 34.38
N THR A 42 8.59 -13.28 34.79
CA THR A 42 10.04 -13.09 34.56
C THR A 42 10.92 -13.75 35.64
N ASN A 43 10.31 -14.44 36.61
CA ASN A 43 11.02 -15.11 37.69
C ASN A 43 11.77 -16.35 37.17
N LYS A 44 13.10 -16.29 37.16
CA LYS A 44 13.96 -17.39 36.69
C LYS A 44 13.82 -18.68 37.51
N VAL A 45 13.57 -18.59 38.81
CA VAL A 45 13.40 -19.77 39.68
C VAL A 45 12.14 -20.53 39.28
N TRP A 46 11.05 -19.81 39.00
CA TRP A 46 9.80 -20.39 38.51
C TRP A 46 10.00 -21.13 37.16
N LEU A 47 10.63 -20.45 36.20
CA LEU A 47 10.94 -21.01 34.88
C LEU A 47 11.80 -22.28 34.97
N GLN A 48 12.86 -22.25 35.78
CA GLN A 48 13.75 -23.39 36.00
C GLN A 48 13.01 -24.56 36.66
N ALA A 49 12.16 -24.29 37.66
CA ALA A 49 11.41 -25.32 38.37
C ALA A 49 10.44 -26.06 37.44
N ILE A 50 9.68 -25.33 36.60
CA ILE A 50 8.80 -25.95 35.61
C ILE A 50 9.60 -26.82 34.65
N SER A 51 10.63 -26.24 34.04
CA SER A 51 11.40 -26.93 33.02
C SER A 51 12.09 -28.20 33.56
N GLN A 52 12.68 -28.13 34.77
CA GLN A 52 13.28 -29.30 35.41
C GLN A 52 12.25 -30.41 35.67
N LYS A 53 11.06 -30.07 36.17
CA LYS A 53 10.01 -31.06 36.48
C LYS A 53 9.47 -31.71 35.20
N ILE A 54 9.36 -30.95 34.11
CA ILE A 54 8.99 -31.47 32.78
C ILE A 54 10.08 -32.39 32.24
N GLN A 55 11.35 -31.96 32.26
CA GLN A 55 12.47 -32.75 31.74
C GLN A 55 12.67 -34.06 32.53
N GLN A 56 12.42 -34.06 33.85
CA GLN A 56 12.41 -35.29 34.66
C GLN A 56 11.31 -36.27 34.23
N SER A 57 10.13 -35.76 33.85
CA SER A 57 8.99 -36.58 33.43
C SER A 57 9.11 -37.07 31.98
N PHE A 58 9.75 -36.28 31.12
CA PHE A 58 9.95 -36.53 29.69
C PHE A 58 11.41 -36.23 29.29
N PRO A 59 12.38 -37.12 29.59
CA PRO A 59 13.79 -36.85 29.34
C PRO A 59 14.16 -36.64 27.87
N SER A 60 13.41 -37.26 26.95
CA SER A 60 13.59 -37.13 25.50
C SER A 60 12.89 -35.92 24.88
N ALA A 61 12.12 -35.15 25.66
CA ALA A 61 11.43 -33.97 25.14
C ALA A 61 12.38 -32.77 25.01
N HIS A 62 12.17 -31.98 23.96
CA HIS A 62 12.79 -30.66 23.83
C HIS A 62 11.87 -29.64 24.50
N VAL A 63 12.33 -29.12 25.64
CA VAL A 63 11.63 -28.08 26.39
C VAL A 63 12.18 -26.73 25.99
N ILE A 64 11.32 -25.85 25.49
CA ILE A 64 11.65 -24.47 25.16
C ILE A 64 10.69 -23.51 25.84
N GLY A 65 11.07 -22.24 25.93
CA GLY A 65 10.11 -21.23 26.36
C GLY A 65 10.56 -19.81 26.09
N ALA A 66 9.60 -18.92 26.29
CA ALA A 66 9.76 -17.49 26.10
C ALA A 66 8.95 -16.74 27.17
N THR A 67 9.49 -15.63 27.65
CA THR A 67 8.68 -14.63 28.34
C THR A 67 7.76 -13.93 27.35
N THR A 68 6.56 -13.56 27.78
CA THR A 68 5.51 -13.06 26.88
C THR A 68 4.85 -11.77 27.38
N CYS A 69 4.10 -11.13 26.49
CA CYS A 69 3.16 -10.05 26.81
C CYS A 69 1.73 -10.59 27.04
N GLY A 70 1.62 -11.83 27.52
CA GLY A 70 0.40 -12.60 27.70
C GLY A 70 0.34 -13.84 26.81
N GLU A 71 -0.52 -14.78 27.17
CA GLU A 71 -0.59 -16.11 26.57
C GLU A 71 -1.89 -16.32 25.77
N ILE A 72 -1.84 -17.23 24.81
CA ILE A 72 -3.01 -17.69 24.06
C ILE A 72 -3.20 -19.18 24.34
N LEU A 73 -4.35 -19.53 24.93
CA LEU A 73 -4.75 -20.90 25.24
C LEU A 73 -6.15 -21.16 24.72
N ASN A 74 -6.30 -22.18 23.86
CA ASN A 74 -7.56 -22.54 23.22
C ASN A 74 -8.22 -21.35 22.50
N GLY A 75 -7.40 -20.54 21.84
CA GLY A 75 -7.81 -19.30 21.20
C GLY A 75 -8.08 -18.13 22.16
N GLU A 76 -8.22 -18.35 23.46
CA GLU A 76 -8.48 -17.29 24.44
C GLU A 76 -7.19 -16.65 24.96
N THR A 77 -7.29 -15.37 25.31
CA THR A 77 -6.19 -14.68 25.99
C THR A 77 -6.21 -15.01 27.47
N VAL A 78 -5.08 -15.51 27.96
CA VAL A 78 -4.86 -15.85 29.37
C VAL A 78 -3.82 -14.90 29.95
N LEU A 79 -4.01 -14.50 31.21
CA LEU A 79 -3.17 -13.54 31.92
C LEU A 79 -2.67 -14.09 33.23
N GLU A 80 -1.46 -13.70 33.60
CA GLU A 80 -0.81 -14.07 34.88
C GLU A 80 -0.76 -15.59 35.09
N GLN A 81 -0.65 -16.35 34.01
CA GLN A 81 -0.53 -17.80 34.05
C GLN A 81 0.58 -18.27 33.13
N THR A 82 1.10 -19.46 33.38
CA THR A 82 2.06 -20.11 32.49
C THR A 82 1.34 -21.11 31.61
N VAL A 83 1.39 -20.93 30.30
CA VAL A 83 0.86 -21.89 29.33
C VAL A 83 1.97 -22.85 28.92
N ILE A 84 1.67 -24.14 29.01
CA ILE A 84 2.52 -25.25 28.60
C ILE A 84 1.85 -25.94 27.41
N ASN A 85 2.47 -25.84 26.25
CA ASN A 85 1.99 -26.45 25.01
C ASN A 85 2.83 -27.68 24.66
N PHE A 86 2.20 -28.85 24.65
CA PHE A 86 2.80 -30.12 24.28
C PHE A 86 2.46 -30.44 22.82
N THR A 87 3.48 -30.71 22.01
CA THR A 87 3.33 -31.16 20.63
C THR A 87 4.04 -32.49 20.45
N PHE A 88 3.28 -33.51 20.05
CA PHE A 88 3.74 -34.88 19.85
C PHE A 88 3.77 -35.20 18.36
N PHE A 89 4.96 -35.44 17.83
CA PHE A 89 5.19 -35.75 16.41
C PHE A 89 5.33 -37.26 16.23
N SER A 90 4.56 -37.82 15.30
CA SER A 90 4.58 -39.26 15.01
C SER A 90 5.68 -39.64 14.02
N SER A 91 6.12 -38.70 13.17
CA SER A 91 7.02 -38.96 12.04
C SER A 91 8.09 -37.88 11.84
N THR A 92 7.92 -36.72 12.45
CA THR A 92 8.85 -35.58 12.34
C THR A 92 9.92 -35.67 13.42
N GLN A 93 11.18 -35.52 13.02
CA GLN A 93 12.30 -35.36 13.94
C GLN A 93 12.57 -33.89 14.19
N ILE A 94 12.99 -33.57 15.42
CA ILE A 94 13.25 -32.19 15.85
C ILE A 94 14.74 -32.00 16.14
N HIS A 95 15.30 -30.93 15.57
CA HIS A 95 16.70 -30.55 15.74
C HIS A 95 16.78 -29.15 16.35
N PRO A 96 17.03 -29.03 17.65
CA PRO A 96 17.19 -27.73 18.29
C PRO A 96 18.56 -27.15 17.98
N PHE A 97 18.58 -25.87 17.65
CA PHE A 97 19.76 -25.03 17.51
C PHE A 97 19.64 -23.88 18.50
N VAL A 98 20.60 -23.78 19.43
CA VAL A 98 20.55 -22.82 20.54
C VAL A 98 21.87 -22.10 20.61
N MET A 99 21.84 -20.79 20.36
CA MET A 99 23.03 -19.96 20.38
C MET A 99 22.80 -18.73 21.26
N PRO A 100 23.55 -18.59 22.38
CA PRO A 100 23.69 -17.30 23.06
C PRO A 100 24.24 -16.26 22.08
N ILE A 101 23.74 -15.03 22.16
CA ILE A 101 24.16 -13.95 21.27
C ILE A 101 25.07 -12.99 22.01
N ILE A 102 26.22 -12.71 21.39
CA ILE A 102 27.08 -11.58 21.70
C ILE A 102 26.80 -10.52 20.63
N ALA A 103 26.61 -9.26 21.06
CA ALA A 103 26.32 -8.16 20.15
C ALA A 103 27.42 -8.02 19.08
N GLY A 104 27.00 -7.96 17.81
CA GLY A 104 27.86 -7.93 16.62
C GLY A 104 28.08 -9.29 15.95
N GLU A 105 27.62 -10.40 16.54
CA GLU A 105 27.73 -11.75 15.98
C GLU A 105 26.42 -12.25 15.34
N GLU A 106 25.36 -11.45 15.35
CA GLU A 106 24.02 -11.82 14.88
C GLU A 106 24.00 -12.37 13.45
N LEU A 107 24.69 -11.68 12.53
CA LEU A 107 24.80 -12.12 11.14
C LEU A 107 25.49 -13.49 11.02
N ALA A 108 26.58 -13.70 11.77
CA ALA A 108 27.34 -14.94 11.76
C ALA A 108 26.52 -16.10 12.36
N ILE A 109 25.73 -15.84 13.41
CA ILE A 109 24.82 -16.84 14.00
C ILE A 109 23.73 -17.24 13.00
N GLY A 110 23.19 -16.29 12.24
CA GLY A 110 22.27 -16.58 11.14
C GLY A 110 22.89 -17.51 10.08
N GLN A 111 24.15 -17.28 9.73
CA GLN A 111 24.91 -18.14 8.79
C GLN A 111 25.17 -19.52 9.36
N GLN A 112 25.50 -19.63 10.65
CA GLN A 112 25.70 -20.92 11.32
C GLN A 112 24.42 -21.73 11.38
N LEU A 113 23.28 -21.10 11.68
CA LEU A 113 21.97 -21.75 11.63
C LEU A 113 21.67 -22.25 10.21
N ARG A 114 22.00 -21.45 9.19
CA ARG A 114 21.81 -21.89 7.81
C ARG A 114 22.65 -23.12 7.49
N HIS A 115 23.93 -23.09 7.84
CA HIS A 115 24.82 -24.21 7.64
C HIS A 115 24.35 -25.47 8.36
N PHE A 116 23.90 -25.33 9.62
CA PHE A 116 23.32 -26.41 10.40
C PHE A 116 22.12 -27.07 9.69
N VAL A 117 21.24 -26.27 9.08
CA VAL A 117 20.09 -26.78 8.32
C VAL A 117 20.53 -27.49 7.04
N ASP A 118 21.49 -26.92 6.31
CA ASP A 118 22.01 -27.50 5.06
C ASP A 118 22.73 -28.85 5.30
N GLU A 119 23.36 -29.04 6.47
CA GLU A 119 24.04 -30.29 6.86
C GLU A 119 23.08 -31.45 7.20
N LEU A 120 21.82 -31.17 7.56
CA LEU A 120 20.85 -32.22 7.90
C LEU A 120 20.51 -33.12 6.70
N GLY A 121 20.74 -32.64 5.46
CA GLY A 121 20.70 -33.42 4.21
C GLY A 121 19.34 -33.95 3.76
N ASP A 122 18.33 -34.00 4.65
CA ASP A 122 16.95 -34.43 4.37
C ASP A 122 15.99 -33.24 4.30
N ARG A 123 14.72 -33.49 3.94
CA ARG A 123 13.68 -32.47 3.85
C ARG A 123 13.43 -31.80 5.20
N VAL A 124 13.73 -30.50 5.25
CA VAL A 124 13.31 -29.58 6.31
C VAL A 124 12.09 -28.82 5.83
N PRO A 125 10.86 -29.13 6.30
CA PRO A 125 9.66 -28.36 5.96
C PRO A 125 9.65 -26.96 6.60
N ALA A 126 10.14 -26.81 7.83
CA ALA A 126 10.10 -25.53 8.52
C ALA A 126 11.14 -25.36 9.64
N ILE A 127 11.34 -24.10 10.02
CA ILE A 127 12.11 -23.66 11.19
C ILE A 127 11.24 -22.72 12.01
N MET A 128 11.14 -23.00 13.31
CA MET A 128 10.53 -22.09 14.27
C MET A 128 11.60 -21.32 15.04
N LEU A 129 11.50 -19.99 15.08
CA LEU A 129 12.45 -19.10 15.74
C LEU A 129 11.85 -18.47 17.00
N LEU A 130 12.56 -18.59 18.11
CA LEU A 130 12.36 -17.79 19.31
C LEU A 130 13.62 -16.98 19.57
N THR A 131 13.46 -15.66 19.68
CA THR A 131 14.59 -14.73 19.83
C THR A 131 14.34 -13.75 20.98
N THR A 132 15.37 -12.97 21.31
CA THR A 132 15.34 -11.92 22.34
C THR A 132 15.50 -10.53 21.70
N PRO A 133 14.48 -10.00 20.98
CA PRO A 133 14.64 -8.83 20.12
C PRO A 133 14.90 -7.50 20.82
N LEU A 134 14.72 -7.42 22.14
CA LEU A 134 15.12 -6.25 22.92
C LEU A 134 16.65 -6.18 23.15
N THR A 135 17.37 -7.30 22.97
CA THR A 135 18.81 -7.41 23.25
C THR A 135 19.63 -7.87 22.05
N THR A 136 18.98 -8.20 20.92
CA THR A 136 19.63 -8.79 19.74
C THR A 136 19.04 -8.25 18.45
N ASN A 137 19.87 -8.03 17.42
CA ASN A 137 19.39 -7.60 16.10
C ASN A 137 18.86 -8.78 15.27
N ALA A 138 17.54 -9.00 15.32
CA ALA A 138 16.91 -10.10 14.59
C ALA A 138 16.99 -9.97 13.06
N ASN A 139 17.13 -8.75 12.54
CA ASN A 139 17.29 -8.54 11.09
C ASN A 139 18.62 -9.12 10.57
N GLU A 140 19.70 -9.01 11.35
CA GLU A 140 21.01 -9.56 10.95
C GLU A 140 21.00 -11.08 10.99
N ILE A 141 20.36 -11.69 12.00
CA ILE A 141 20.14 -13.14 12.05
C ILE A 141 19.34 -13.60 10.81
N ALA A 142 18.26 -12.88 10.48
CA ALA A 142 17.45 -13.17 9.31
C ALA A 142 18.26 -13.03 8.01
N GLN A 143 19.10 -12.00 7.87
CA GLN A 143 19.99 -11.84 6.71
C GLN A 143 20.96 -13.01 6.56
N GLY A 144 21.58 -13.47 7.66
CA GLY A 144 22.49 -14.60 7.65
C GLY A 144 21.80 -15.91 7.26
N LEU A 145 20.57 -16.11 7.73
CA LEU A 145 19.76 -17.30 7.43
C LEU A 145 19.28 -17.33 5.97
N MET A 146 18.98 -16.16 5.41
CA MET A 146 18.35 -15.98 4.09
C MET A 146 19.34 -15.71 2.95
N LEU A 147 20.65 -15.92 3.15
CA LEU A 147 21.69 -15.69 2.12
C LEU A 147 21.44 -16.43 0.79
N SER A 148 20.68 -17.52 0.83
CA SER A 148 20.12 -18.15 -0.37
C SER A 148 18.65 -18.52 -0.16
N PRO A 149 17.83 -18.61 -1.22
CA PRO A 149 16.41 -18.90 -1.11
C PRO A 149 16.16 -20.17 -0.27
N PRO A 150 15.41 -20.08 0.85
CA PRO A 150 15.15 -21.26 1.67
C PRO A 150 14.16 -22.19 0.96
N SER A 151 14.37 -23.49 1.09
CA SER A 151 13.39 -24.52 0.70
C SER A 151 12.41 -24.86 1.83
N PHE A 152 12.42 -24.06 2.90
CA PHE A 152 11.71 -24.28 4.15
C PHE A 152 10.99 -23.02 4.59
N GLU A 153 9.91 -23.22 5.35
CA GLU A 153 9.15 -22.13 5.95
C GLU A 153 9.78 -21.68 7.26
N ILE A 154 9.77 -20.37 7.54
CA ILE A 154 10.30 -19.80 8.77
C ILE A 154 9.21 -19.00 9.47
N PHE A 155 9.00 -19.28 10.74
CA PHE A 155 8.02 -18.59 11.56
C PHE A 155 8.48 -18.46 13.01
N GLY A 156 7.80 -17.65 13.81
CA GLY A 156 7.99 -17.60 15.24
C GLY A 156 7.82 -16.21 15.82
N GLY A 157 8.43 -15.95 16.97
CA GLY A 157 8.21 -14.71 17.70
C GLY A 157 9.29 -14.39 18.71
N GLY A 158 9.39 -13.11 19.04
CA GLY A 158 10.31 -12.61 20.04
C GLY A 158 9.75 -12.65 21.45
N ALA A 159 10.61 -13.02 22.40
CA ALA A 159 10.32 -12.94 23.82
C ALA A 159 10.29 -11.47 24.29
N GLY A 160 9.44 -11.20 25.28
CA GLY A 160 9.34 -9.91 25.94
C GLY A 160 8.46 -9.97 27.17
N ASP A 161 8.33 -8.86 27.87
CA ASP A 161 7.42 -8.70 28.98
C ASP A 161 6.53 -7.47 28.76
N TYR A 162 5.48 -7.34 29.57
CA TYR A 162 4.56 -6.20 29.51
C TYR A 162 5.25 -4.84 29.60
N SER A 163 6.41 -4.77 30.27
CA SER A 163 7.17 -3.52 30.43
C SER A 163 8.16 -3.25 29.29
N LEU A 164 8.35 -4.20 28.37
CA LEU A 164 9.38 -4.20 27.32
C LEU A 164 10.80 -3.96 27.87
N LYS A 165 11.06 -4.42 29.10
CA LYS A 165 12.38 -4.30 29.76
C LYS A 165 13.10 -5.63 29.87
N THR A 166 12.35 -6.73 29.87
CA THR A 166 12.90 -8.05 30.12
C THR A 166 12.45 -9.00 29.03
N ASN A 167 13.38 -9.76 28.48
CA ASN A 167 13.10 -10.87 27.61
C ASN A 167 13.98 -12.06 27.97
N TYR A 168 13.36 -13.23 28.12
CA TYR A 168 14.09 -14.46 28.28
C TYR A 168 13.58 -15.51 27.31
N VAL A 169 14.53 -16.24 26.73
CA VAL A 169 14.26 -17.50 26.04
C VAL A 169 14.92 -18.64 26.81
N MET A 170 14.38 -19.84 26.67
CA MET A 170 14.74 -21.00 27.47
C MET A 170 14.90 -22.23 26.58
N TYR A 171 15.94 -23.02 26.85
CA TYR A 171 16.09 -24.37 26.31
C TYR A 171 16.52 -25.32 27.43
N GLY A 172 15.75 -26.36 27.67
CA GLY A 172 15.89 -27.21 28.85
C GLY A 172 15.86 -26.35 30.12
N SER A 173 16.79 -26.59 31.05
CA SER A 173 16.88 -25.84 32.30
C SER A 173 17.64 -24.51 32.22
N THR A 174 18.19 -24.18 31.04
CA THR A 174 19.00 -22.98 30.84
C THR A 174 18.14 -21.82 30.35
N ILE A 175 18.32 -20.65 30.97
CA ILE A 175 17.62 -19.40 30.63
C ILE A 175 18.63 -18.41 30.06
N TYR A 176 18.31 -17.85 28.89
CA TYR A 176 19.14 -16.91 28.16
C TYR A 176 18.47 -15.52 28.12
N ALA A 177 19.26 -14.48 28.40
CA ALA A 177 18.84 -13.08 28.24
C ALA A 177 19.10 -12.52 26.83
N ALA A 178 20.00 -13.17 26.08
CA ALA A 178 20.32 -12.86 24.69
C ALA A 178 20.62 -14.17 23.98
N ALA A 179 19.69 -14.67 23.16
CA ALA A 179 19.88 -15.91 22.40
C ALA A 179 18.88 -16.04 21.24
N VAL A 180 19.24 -16.89 20.28
CA VAL A 180 18.33 -17.47 19.29
C VAL A 180 18.14 -18.95 19.60
N ILE A 181 16.89 -19.36 19.68
CA ILE A 181 16.48 -20.76 19.72
C ILE A 181 15.74 -21.03 18.41
N ALA A 182 16.31 -21.88 17.58
CA ALA A 182 15.69 -22.38 16.37
C ALA A 182 15.33 -23.84 16.53
N ILE A 183 14.08 -24.19 16.26
CA ILE A 183 13.61 -25.57 16.20
C ILE A 183 13.47 -25.93 14.73
N VAL A 184 14.38 -26.77 14.24
CA VAL A 184 14.38 -27.25 12.86
C VAL A 184 13.58 -28.54 12.81
N PHE A 185 12.49 -28.54 12.04
CA PHE A 185 11.66 -29.72 11.83
C PHE A 185 12.17 -30.47 10.61
N GLN A 186 12.49 -31.75 10.76
CA GLN A 186 12.97 -32.63 9.68
C GLN A 186 11.96 -33.76 9.45
N GLY A 187 11.58 -33.98 8.19
CA GLY A 187 10.70 -35.09 7.81
C GLY A 187 9.87 -34.82 6.55
N HIS A 188 9.43 -35.90 5.91
CA HIS A 188 8.66 -35.83 4.66
C HIS A 188 7.15 -35.65 4.86
N GLU A 189 6.61 -36.08 6.00
CA GLU A 189 5.17 -36.08 6.24
C GLU A 189 4.68 -34.74 6.81
N LEU A 190 5.54 -33.96 7.47
CA LEU A 190 5.14 -32.67 8.02
C LEU A 190 4.88 -31.65 6.90
N GLN A 191 3.71 -31.06 6.97
CA GLN A 191 3.28 -29.94 6.16
C GLN A 191 3.02 -28.76 7.08
N VAL A 192 3.42 -27.57 6.62
CA VAL A 192 3.26 -26.32 7.35
C VAL A 192 2.58 -25.33 6.44
N GLU A 193 1.51 -24.72 6.95
CA GLU A 193 0.80 -23.62 6.31
C GLU A 193 0.89 -22.42 7.24
N LYS A 194 1.40 -21.30 6.75
CA LYS A 194 1.55 -20.10 7.57
C LYS A 194 1.03 -18.88 6.86
N THR A 195 0.55 -17.93 7.62
CA THR A 195 0.12 -16.63 7.08
C THR A 195 0.34 -15.55 8.14
N SER A 196 0.70 -14.36 7.67
CA SER A 196 0.81 -13.17 8.48
C SER A 196 -0.01 -12.04 7.89
N PHE A 197 -0.61 -11.19 8.72
CA PHE A 197 -1.24 -9.95 8.26
C PHE A 197 -1.03 -8.79 9.23
N LEU A 198 -1.08 -7.57 8.71
CA LEU A 198 -0.89 -6.34 9.49
C LEU A 198 -2.23 -5.78 9.97
N GLY A 199 -3.17 -5.43 9.09
CA GLY A 199 -4.45 -4.82 9.52
C GLY A 199 -4.40 -3.31 9.82
N TRP A 200 -3.29 -2.64 9.43
CA TRP A 200 -3.17 -1.18 9.41
C TRP A 200 -3.10 -0.70 7.95
N CYS A 201 -3.66 0.47 7.67
CA CYS A 201 -3.59 1.14 6.37
C CYS A 201 -3.00 2.54 6.51
N ALA A 202 -2.42 3.07 5.42
CA ALA A 202 -1.83 4.40 5.42
C ALA A 202 -2.92 5.48 5.45
N MET A 203 -2.77 6.45 6.35
CA MET A 203 -3.69 7.59 6.53
C MET A 203 -3.07 8.94 6.14
N SER A 204 -1.76 8.97 5.87
CA SER A 204 -1.04 10.17 5.42
C SER A 204 -0.34 9.93 4.08
N ASN A 205 0.03 11.03 3.42
CA ASN A 205 1.00 11.00 2.32
C ASN A 205 2.35 10.43 2.80
N GLY A 206 3.14 9.96 1.82
CA GLY A 206 4.51 9.51 2.07
C GLY A 206 5.41 10.67 2.48
N MET A 207 6.24 10.43 3.50
CA MET A 207 7.28 11.31 4.01
C MET A 207 8.62 10.57 3.95
N THR A 208 9.72 11.27 3.70
CA THR A 208 11.03 10.65 3.50
C THR A 208 11.87 10.70 4.76
N ILE A 209 12.43 9.56 5.17
CA ILE A 209 13.47 9.51 6.19
C ILE A 209 14.71 10.23 5.63
N THR A 210 15.04 11.37 6.22
CA THR A 210 16.16 12.22 5.73
C THR A 210 17.45 11.98 6.49
N GLN A 211 17.37 11.54 7.75
CA GLN A 211 18.54 11.13 8.53
C GLN A 211 18.16 10.01 9.51
N ALA A 212 18.94 8.94 9.53
CA ALA A 212 18.72 7.78 10.40
C ALA A 212 20.02 7.07 10.78
N SER A 213 20.05 6.45 11.95
CA SER A 213 21.18 5.64 12.41
C SER A 213 20.71 4.40 13.16
N GLY A 214 20.98 3.21 12.62
CA GLY A 214 20.56 1.95 13.23
C GLY A 214 19.05 1.85 13.34
N ASN A 215 18.52 1.88 14.56
CA ASN A 215 17.09 1.83 14.87
C ASN A 215 16.48 3.20 15.22
N THR A 216 17.21 4.30 14.96
CA THR A 216 16.78 5.65 15.30
C THR A 216 16.56 6.49 14.05
N ILE A 217 15.40 7.14 13.94
CA ILE A 217 15.12 8.17 12.93
C ILE A 217 15.38 9.54 13.55
N HIS A 218 16.32 10.30 12.99
CA HIS A 218 16.62 11.66 13.46
C HIS A 218 15.71 12.68 12.81
N THR A 219 15.55 12.61 11.49
CA THR A 219 14.73 13.58 10.74
C THR A 219 13.89 12.93 9.64
N ILE A 220 12.71 13.50 9.43
CA ILE A 220 11.73 13.14 8.39
C ILE A 220 11.42 14.41 7.62
N ASP A 221 11.58 14.41 6.29
CA ASP A 221 11.45 15.61 5.44
C ASP A 221 12.27 16.82 5.94
N GLY A 222 13.44 16.57 6.53
CA GLY A 222 14.34 17.61 7.04
C GLY A 222 13.95 18.22 8.40
N ARG A 223 12.87 17.75 9.05
CA ARG A 223 12.45 18.16 10.41
C ARG A 223 12.69 17.02 11.42
N PRO A 224 12.90 17.32 12.71
CA PRO A 224 13.04 16.29 13.75
C PRO A 224 11.89 15.28 13.75
N ALA A 225 12.21 13.99 13.86
CA ALA A 225 11.25 12.91 13.63
C ALA A 225 10.04 12.93 14.59
N PHE A 226 10.26 13.28 15.86
CA PHE A 226 9.19 13.38 16.85
C PHE A 226 8.17 14.48 16.52
N GLU A 227 8.56 15.53 15.79
CA GLU A 227 7.65 16.62 15.42
C GLU A 227 6.49 16.12 14.54
N ILE A 228 6.63 14.97 13.86
CA ILE A 228 5.52 14.36 13.12
C ILE A 228 4.37 14.02 14.07
N TYR A 229 4.66 13.39 15.22
CA TYR A 229 3.63 13.05 16.21
C TYR A 229 3.08 14.27 16.95
N GLN A 230 3.93 15.28 17.18
CA GLN A 230 3.50 16.54 17.77
C GLN A 230 2.56 17.30 16.82
N HIS A 231 2.93 17.41 15.54
CA HIS A 231 2.19 18.14 14.51
C HIS A 231 0.87 17.48 14.16
N TYR A 232 0.85 16.16 13.96
CA TYR A 232 -0.32 15.43 13.47
C TYR A 232 -1.24 14.89 14.56
N PHE A 233 -0.75 14.71 15.80
CA PHE A 233 -1.54 14.10 16.88
C PHE A 233 -1.49 14.86 18.21
N ASN A 234 -0.73 15.96 18.30
CA ASN A 234 -0.50 16.72 19.52
C ASN A 234 -0.01 15.83 20.70
N ILE A 235 0.79 14.81 20.37
CA ILE A 235 1.39 13.92 21.36
C ILE A 235 2.61 14.59 21.98
N GLN A 236 2.68 14.54 23.31
CA GLN A 236 3.78 15.11 24.09
C GLN A 236 4.90 14.09 24.27
N ASN A 237 6.12 14.57 24.42
CA ASN A 237 7.26 13.76 24.83
C ASN A 237 7.21 13.57 26.36
N ASP A 238 6.43 12.60 26.80
CA ASP A 238 6.24 12.25 28.21
C ASP A 238 6.29 10.72 28.41
N ALA A 239 6.13 10.28 29.66
CA ALA A 239 6.13 8.86 30.01
C ALA A 239 5.01 8.04 29.33
N LYS A 240 4.02 8.70 28.71
CA LYS A 240 2.91 8.08 27.98
C LYS A 240 3.13 8.09 26.47
N PHE A 241 4.23 8.66 25.96
CA PHE A 241 4.52 8.75 24.52
C PHE A 241 4.30 7.43 23.79
N PHE A 242 4.95 6.34 24.24
CA PHE A 242 4.84 5.01 23.62
C PHE A 242 3.38 4.57 23.48
N SER A 243 2.64 4.56 24.59
CA SER A 243 1.22 4.23 24.60
C SER A 243 0.42 5.14 23.67
N ASN A 244 0.79 6.41 23.58
CA ASN A 244 0.07 7.37 22.77
C ASN A 244 0.31 7.21 21.27
N ALA A 245 1.49 6.76 20.88
CA ALA A 245 1.90 6.55 19.49
C ALA A 245 1.46 5.20 18.92
N LEU A 246 1.17 4.19 19.77
CA LEU A 246 0.81 2.83 19.36
C LEU A 246 -0.33 2.75 18.33
N GLY A 247 -1.36 3.58 18.46
CA GLY A 247 -2.47 3.62 17.51
C GLY A 247 -2.11 4.18 16.14
N PHE A 248 -0.95 4.83 16.01
CA PHE A 248 -0.52 5.59 14.84
C PHE A 248 0.92 5.20 14.44
N PRO A 249 1.21 3.93 14.11
CA PRO A 249 2.56 3.51 13.69
C PRO A 249 2.97 4.21 12.39
N PHE A 250 4.25 4.18 12.06
CA PHE A 250 4.69 4.42 10.68
C PHE A 250 4.59 3.13 9.86
N LEU A 251 4.23 3.26 8.58
CA LEU A 251 4.16 2.18 7.61
C LEU A 251 5.22 2.42 6.54
N ILE A 252 6.04 1.41 6.26
CA ILE A 252 7.05 1.43 5.20
C ILE A 252 6.81 0.24 4.28
N ASN A 253 7.01 0.44 2.98
CA ASN A 253 7.01 -0.65 2.00
C ASN A 253 8.45 -1.13 1.76
N ARG A 254 8.75 -2.37 2.16
CA ARG A 254 10.02 -3.05 1.85
C ARG A 254 9.71 -4.24 0.95
N ASN A 255 10.25 -4.23 -0.27
CA ASN A 255 10.10 -5.33 -1.25
C ASN A 255 8.64 -5.73 -1.54
N GLY A 256 7.70 -4.77 -1.57
CA GLY A 256 6.28 -5.03 -1.82
C GLY A 256 5.47 -5.37 -0.57
N GLN A 257 6.12 -5.49 0.59
CA GLN A 257 5.46 -5.78 1.86
C GLN A 257 5.38 -4.53 2.74
N ILE A 258 4.19 -4.26 3.26
CA ILE A 258 3.98 -3.18 4.24
C ILE A 258 4.40 -3.68 5.62
N ILE A 259 5.32 -2.96 6.25
CA ILE A 259 5.83 -3.21 7.59
C ILE A 259 5.48 -2.01 8.47
N ALA A 260 4.97 -2.29 9.67
CA ALA A 260 4.73 -1.26 10.67
C ALA A 260 5.96 -1.04 11.57
N LEU A 261 6.19 0.22 11.91
CA LEU A 261 7.20 0.69 12.84
C LEU A 261 6.51 1.47 13.95
N VAL A 262 6.61 0.96 15.17
CA VAL A 262 6.10 1.63 16.36
C VAL A 262 7.25 2.33 17.06
N PRO A 263 7.20 3.66 17.24
CA PRO A 263 8.24 4.36 17.99
C PRO A 263 8.13 3.99 19.48
N VAL A 264 9.22 3.50 20.07
CA VAL A 264 9.26 3.07 21.47
C VAL A 264 9.63 4.18 22.43
N ALA A 265 10.44 5.14 21.97
CA ALA A 265 10.89 6.27 22.78
C ALA A 265 11.23 7.48 21.90
N VAL A 266 11.35 8.63 22.56
CA VAL A 266 11.90 9.86 21.97
C VAL A 266 13.31 10.03 22.50
N GLY A 267 14.28 10.03 21.58
CA GLY A 267 15.70 10.17 21.91
C GLY A 267 16.14 11.63 22.02
N LEU A 268 17.45 11.84 21.99
CA LEU A 268 18.05 13.17 21.96
C LEU A 268 17.63 13.93 20.69
N ASN A 269 17.53 15.26 20.79
CA ASN A 269 17.16 16.14 19.66
C ASN A 269 15.86 15.75 18.96
N ASN A 270 14.86 15.23 19.69
CA ASN A 270 13.55 14.86 19.14
C ASN A 270 13.64 13.76 18.06
N SER A 271 14.63 12.86 18.16
CA SER A 271 14.68 11.64 17.36
C SER A 271 13.66 10.61 17.85
N LEU A 272 13.30 9.66 17.00
CA LEU A 272 12.42 8.53 17.34
C LEU A 272 13.20 7.23 17.32
N GLU A 273 13.07 6.45 18.39
CA GLU A 273 13.71 5.14 18.55
C GLU A 273 12.72 4.02 18.24
N PHE A 274 13.19 2.96 17.59
CA PHE A 274 12.41 1.79 17.17
C PHE A 274 13.09 0.50 17.63
N ILE A 275 12.36 -0.62 17.59
CA ILE A 275 12.96 -1.95 17.85
C ILE A 275 13.75 -2.43 16.63
N SER A 276 13.24 -2.16 15.43
CA SER A 276 13.81 -2.60 14.16
C SER A 276 14.64 -1.52 13.47
N THR A 277 15.63 -1.94 12.69
CA THR A 277 16.46 -1.06 11.85
C THR A 277 15.65 -0.26 10.83
N VAL A 278 16.06 1.00 10.64
CA VAL A 278 15.49 1.98 9.71
C VAL A 278 16.58 2.50 8.78
N TYR A 279 16.22 2.86 7.54
CA TYR A 279 17.19 3.28 6.53
C TYR A 279 16.87 4.68 5.99
N GLU A 280 17.91 5.47 5.73
CA GLU A 280 17.77 6.76 5.05
C GLU A 280 17.21 6.58 3.64
N GLY A 281 16.35 7.51 3.23
CA GLY A 281 15.66 7.47 1.93
C GLY A 281 14.39 6.62 1.91
N GLU A 282 14.08 5.85 2.96
CA GLU A 282 12.81 5.14 3.04
C GLU A 282 11.63 6.12 3.09
N ILE A 283 10.52 5.74 2.45
CA ILE A 283 9.27 6.49 2.48
C ILE A 283 8.37 5.86 3.53
N LEU A 284 7.94 6.67 4.50
CA LEU A 284 7.01 6.30 5.54
C LEU A 284 5.67 7.03 5.37
N SER A 285 4.59 6.37 5.77
CA SER A 285 3.28 6.98 5.97
C SER A 285 2.82 6.73 7.39
N ILE A 286 2.00 7.60 7.95
CA ILE A 286 1.33 7.29 9.21
C ILE A 286 0.26 6.24 8.93
N GLY A 287 0.19 5.22 9.78
CA GLY A 287 -0.78 4.15 9.71
C GLY A 287 -1.91 4.32 10.73
N PHE A 288 -3.06 3.73 10.43
CA PHE A 288 -4.16 3.57 11.37
C PHE A 288 -4.77 2.18 11.22
N MET A 289 -5.34 1.67 12.31
CA MET A 289 -5.95 0.34 12.34
C MET A 289 -7.25 0.32 11.53
N ASP A 290 -7.38 -0.67 10.65
CA ASP A 290 -8.54 -0.85 9.78
C ASP A 290 -9.25 -2.17 10.13
N THR A 291 -10.38 -2.05 10.83
CA THR A 291 -11.13 -3.21 11.33
C THR A 291 -11.74 -4.05 10.21
N ASP A 292 -12.12 -3.43 9.09
CA ASP A 292 -12.69 -4.14 7.95
C ASP A 292 -11.60 -4.95 7.24
N LEU A 293 -10.41 -4.36 7.10
CA LEU A 293 -9.23 -5.06 6.59
C LEU A 293 -8.84 -6.25 7.49
N ILE A 294 -8.86 -6.07 8.81
CA ILE A 294 -8.63 -7.16 9.77
C ILE A 294 -9.65 -8.29 9.57
N HIS A 295 -10.95 -7.97 9.54
CA HIS A 295 -12.01 -8.95 9.39
C HIS A 295 -11.92 -9.73 8.07
N LYS A 296 -11.62 -9.03 6.97
CA LYS A 296 -11.38 -9.64 5.66
C LYS A 296 -10.21 -10.63 5.70
N ASN A 297 -9.06 -10.21 6.22
CA ASN A 297 -7.87 -11.07 6.33
C ASN A 297 -8.15 -12.31 7.18
N LEU A 298 -8.81 -12.16 8.33
CA LEU A 298 -9.16 -13.28 9.21
C LEU A 298 -10.05 -14.29 8.49
N THR A 299 -11.04 -13.83 7.72
CA THR A 299 -11.93 -14.70 6.95
C THR A 299 -11.16 -15.51 5.90
N GLU A 300 -10.26 -14.86 5.16
CA GLU A 300 -9.40 -15.52 4.16
C GLU A 300 -8.48 -16.57 4.80
N ILE A 301 -7.87 -16.22 5.93
CA ILE A 301 -6.99 -17.12 6.68
C ILE A 301 -7.76 -18.31 7.25
N GLN A 302 -8.95 -18.11 7.80
CA GLN A 302 -9.81 -19.20 8.28
C GLN A 302 -10.15 -20.18 7.16
N ASN A 303 -10.52 -19.68 5.97
CA ASN A 303 -10.79 -20.54 4.82
C ASN A 303 -9.54 -21.33 4.39
N LYS A 304 -8.36 -20.69 4.44
CA LYS A 304 -7.08 -21.35 4.15
C LYS A 304 -6.80 -22.47 5.15
N MET A 305 -6.97 -22.20 6.44
CA MET A 305 -6.76 -23.17 7.51
C MET A 305 -7.79 -24.31 7.49
N LEU A 306 -9.06 -24.03 7.18
CA LEU A 306 -10.08 -25.07 6.99
C LEU A 306 -9.73 -26.01 5.83
N THR A 307 -9.20 -25.45 4.74
CA THR A 307 -8.72 -26.23 3.58
C THR A 307 -7.47 -27.03 3.94
N PHE A 308 -6.57 -26.43 4.72
CA PHE A 308 -5.34 -27.05 5.17
C PHE A 308 -5.55 -28.11 6.27
N GLN A 309 -6.65 -28.10 7.02
CA GLN A 309 -6.94 -29.09 8.08
C GLN A 309 -5.74 -29.35 9.01
N PRO A 310 -5.27 -28.32 9.73
CA PRO A 310 -4.17 -28.47 10.67
C PRO A 310 -4.54 -29.42 11.81
N GLU A 311 -3.56 -30.15 12.33
CA GLU A 311 -3.67 -30.90 13.59
C GLU A 311 -3.24 -30.05 14.79
N SER A 312 -2.58 -28.91 14.53
CA SER A 312 -2.08 -27.93 15.50
C SER A 312 -2.09 -26.55 14.88
N LEU A 313 -2.49 -25.55 15.67
CA LEU A 313 -2.35 -24.14 15.34
C LEU A 313 -1.49 -23.43 16.39
N LEU A 314 -0.51 -22.67 15.89
CA LEU A 314 0.32 -21.76 16.69
C LEU A 314 0.07 -20.32 16.26
N ILE A 315 -0.20 -19.44 17.23
CA ILE A 315 -0.42 -18.01 17.00
C ILE A 315 0.69 -17.19 17.68
N TYR A 316 1.30 -16.31 16.91
CA TYR A 316 2.24 -15.28 17.38
C TYR A 316 1.63 -13.93 17.03
N SER A 317 1.20 -13.18 18.02
CA SER A 317 0.50 -11.90 17.82
C SER A 317 1.22 -10.79 18.58
N CYS A 318 1.43 -9.64 17.96
CA CYS A 318 2.18 -8.57 18.61
C CYS A 318 1.51 -8.08 19.92
N GLY A 319 2.28 -7.89 20.99
CA GLY A 319 1.79 -7.27 22.22
C GLY A 319 1.20 -5.86 21.99
N CYS A 320 1.81 -5.10 21.08
CA CYS A 320 1.30 -3.78 20.65
C CYS A 320 -0.05 -3.88 19.91
N ARG A 321 -0.28 -4.97 19.16
CA ARG A 321 -1.55 -5.22 18.46
C ARG A 321 -2.67 -5.51 19.45
N ARG A 322 -2.38 -6.37 20.44
CA ARG A 322 -3.28 -6.63 21.56
C ARG A 322 -3.64 -5.35 22.30
N TRP A 323 -2.65 -4.51 22.55
CA TRP A 323 -2.85 -3.23 23.22
C TRP A 323 -3.82 -2.33 22.44
N ALA A 324 -3.69 -2.29 21.11
CA ALA A 324 -4.57 -1.50 20.24
C ALA A 324 -6.01 -2.05 20.18
N LEU A 325 -6.17 -3.37 20.07
CA LEU A 325 -7.47 -4.04 19.90
C LEU A 325 -8.22 -4.29 21.22
N ARG A 326 -7.53 -4.35 22.36
CA ARG A 326 -8.14 -4.61 23.68
C ARG A 326 -9.03 -5.86 23.66
N ASP A 327 -10.28 -5.77 24.11
CA ASP A 327 -11.21 -6.89 24.17
C ASP A 327 -11.52 -7.48 22.78
N ASP A 328 -11.38 -6.69 21.70
CA ASP A 328 -11.61 -7.16 20.33
C ASP A 328 -10.53 -8.14 19.86
N ILE A 329 -9.37 -8.21 20.54
CA ILE A 329 -8.30 -9.17 20.19
C ILE A 329 -8.79 -10.62 20.24
N LYS A 330 -9.76 -10.91 21.11
CA LYS A 330 -10.35 -12.25 21.26
C LYS A 330 -11.03 -12.70 19.96
N SER A 331 -11.60 -11.77 19.21
CA SER A 331 -12.23 -12.08 17.93
C SER A 331 -11.24 -12.57 16.88
N GLU A 332 -9.96 -12.20 17.00
CA GLU A 332 -8.91 -12.64 16.07
C GLU A 332 -8.43 -14.06 16.35
N THR A 333 -8.35 -14.45 17.61
CA THR A 333 -7.75 -15.72 18.03
C THR A 333 -8.77 -16.83 18.20
N ASN A 334 -9.95 -16.54 18.78
CA ASN A 334 -10.96 -17.56 19.13
C ASN A 334 -11.52 -18.33 17.94
N ALA A 335 -11.58 -17.69 16.77
CA ALA A 335 -12.17 -18.31 15.59
C ALA A 335 -11.38 -19.54 15.12
N PHE A 336 -10.09 -19.61 15.44
CA PHE A 336 -9.19 -20.68 15.01
C PHE A 336 -9.25 -21.93 15.88
N GLU A 337 -9.67 -21.82 17.14
CA GLU A 337 -9.82 -22.98 18.04
C GLU A 337 -10.83 -23.99 17.52
N LYS A 338 -11.84 -23.54 16.76
CA LYS A 338 -12.83 -24.41 16.10
C LYS A 338 -12.24 -25.22 14.95
N ILE A 339 -11.06 -24.86 14.44
CA ILE A 339 -10.39 -25.53 13.33
C ILE A 339 -9.45 -26.61 13.87
N ALA A 340 -8.59 -26.25 14.82
CA ALA A 340 -7.67 -27.16 15.48
C ALA A 340 -7.23 -26.59 16.84
N PRO A 341 -6.67 -27.41 17.74
CA PRO A 341 -6.13 -26.94 19.01
C PRO A 341 -5.18 -25.76 18.79
N THR A 342 -5.46 -24.64 19.43
CA THR A 342 -4.78 -23.36 19.22
C THR A 342 -4.03 -22.93 20.47
N ALA A 343 -2.73 -22.67 20.31
CA ALA A 343 -1.88 -22.16 21.37
C ALA A 343 -0.97 -21.06 20.83
N GLY A 344 -0.43 -20.24 21.71
CA GLY A 344 0.43 -19.15 21.27
C GLY A 344 0.76 -18.17 22.37
N PHE A 345 1.33 -17.03 22.00
CA PHE A 345 1.56 -15.94 22.92
C PHE A 345 1.66 -14.60 22.22
N TYR A 346 1.58 -13.55 23.03
CA TYR A 346 1.78 -12.19 22.57
C TYR A 346 3.27 -11.83 22.59
N THR A 347 3.79 -11.54 21.41
CA THR A 347 5.22 -11.42 21.11
C THR A 347 5.71 -9.98 21.10
N VAL A 348 7.03 -9.82 21.18
CA VAL A 348 7.71 -8.58 20.79
C VAL A 348 8.43 -8.85 19.49
N GLY A 349 7.81 -8.53 18.36
CA GLY A 349 8.36 -8.81 17.04
C GLY A 349 8.04 -10.23 16.58
N GLU A 350 7.53 -10.35 15.35
CA GLU A 350 7.08 -11.61 14.78
C GLU A 350 7.92 -12.00 13.56
N PHE A 351 8.10 -13.31 13.35
CA PHE A 351 8.82 -13.85 12.21
C PHE A 351 7.86 -14.62 11.32
N CYS A 352 7.84 -14.31 10.03
CA CYS A 352 7.12 -15.04 9.01
C CYS A 352 7.78 -14.72 7.66
N ASN A 353 8.52 -15.67 7.08
CA ASN A 353 9.15 -15.40 5.77
C ASN A 353 8.08 -15.27 4.67
N GLN A 354 8.36 -14.43 3.68
CA GLN A 354 7.60 -14.36 2.44
C GLN A 354 8.56 -14.52 1.27
N GLY A 355 8.48 -15.66 0.59
CA GLY A 355 9.43 -16.06 -0.43
C GLY A 355 10.86 -16.06 0.10
N THR A 356 11.70 -15.19 -0.45
CA THR A 356 13.14 -15.07 -0.13
C THR A 356 13.45 -14.04 0.95
N THR A 357 12.44 -13.46 1.60
CA THR A 357 12.64 -12.44 2.65
C THR A 357 12.10 -12.90 3.99
N LEU A 358 12.79 -12.55 5.07
CA LEU A 358 12.36 -12.80 6.44
C LEU A 358 12.40 -11.47 7.21
N PRO A 359 11.35 -10.64 7.10
CA PRO A 359 11.27 -9.42 7.87
C PRO A 359 10.98 -9.72 9.35
N GLN A 360 11.53 -8.91 10.24
CA GLN A 360 10.99 -8.77 11.59
C GLN A 360 9.73 -7.90 11.50
N LEU A 361 8.57 -8.50 11.75
CA LEU A 361 7.28 -7.83 11.72
C LEU A 361 6.97 -7.18 13.06
N ASN A 362 6.19 -6.11 13.05
CA ASN A 362 5.57 -5.50 14.23
C ASN A 362 4.09 -5.25 13.96
N LEU A 363 3.28 -5.21 15.01
CA LEU A 363 1.80 -5.12 14.95
C LEU A 363 1.15 -6.24 14.12
N ALA A 364 1.93 -7.25 13.72
CA ALA A 364 1.45 -8.32 12.88
C ALA A 364 0.78 -9.42 13.70
N PHE A 365 -0.10 -10.13 13.03
CA PHE A 365 -0.62 -11.40 13.46
C PHE A 365 0.01 -12.47 12.58
N VAL A 366 0.58 -13.52 13.18
CA VAL A 366 1.13 -14.68 12.49
C VAL A 366 0.44 -15.93 13.01
N ILE A 367 -0.06 -16.76 12.11
CA ILE A 367 -0.64 -18.06 12.42
C ILE A 367 0.02 -19.15 11.59
N VAL A 368 0.23 -20.30 12.23
CA VAL A 368 0.93 -21.44 11.66
C VAL A 368 0.11 -22.70 11.95
N GLY A 369 -0.40 -23.30 10.88
CA GLY A 369 -1.02 -24.61 10.89
C GLY A 369 0.01 -25.69 10.58
N MET A 370 0.01 -26.77 11.34
CA MET A 370 0.89 -27.92 11.13
C MET A 370 0.08 -29.21 11.06
N ARG A 371 0.47 -30.15 10.19
CA ARG A 371 -0.08 -31.51 10.14
C ARG A 371 0.95 -32.52 9.63
N GLU A 372 0.88 -33.75 10.09
CA GLU A 372 1.63 -34.87 9.52
C GLU A 372 0.73 -35.69 8.58
N GLY A 373 1.13 -35.82 7.32
CA GLY A 373 0.42 -36.60 6.31
C GLY A 373 -0.64 -35.81 5.54
N ARG A 374 -1.60 -36.55 4.95
CA ARG A 374 -2.64 -35.99 4.07
C ARG A 374 -3.88 -35.57 4.87
N PRO A 375 -4.65 -34.58 4.38
CA PRO A 375 -5.91 -34.19 5.00
C PRO A 375 -6.87 -35.38 5.11
N ILE A 376 -7.47 -35.56 6.29
CA ILE A 376 -8.41 -36.65 6.58
C ILE A 376 -9.84 -36.10 6.46
N ALA A 377 -10.33 -35.99 5.21
CA ALA A 377 -11.70 -35.62 4.83
C ALA A 377 -12.28 -34.29 5.43
N PRO A 378 -13.14 -33.55 4.72
CA PRO A 378 -13.66 -32.26 5.20
C PRO A 378 -14.48 -32.41 6.50
N LEU A 379 -13.98 -31.84 7.60
CA LEU A 379 -14.79 -31.54 8.78
C LEU A 379 -15.88 -30.53 8.37
N GLN A 380 -17.16 -30.85 8.61
CA GLN A 380 -18.24 -29.88 8.48
C GLN A 380 -18.10 -28.82 9.58
N PRO A 381 -18.20 -27.51 9.26
CA PRO A 381 -18.07 -26.47 10.27
C PRO A 381 -19.30 -26.45 11.18
N ALA A 382 -19.09 -26.68 12.48
CA ALA A 382 -20.09 -26.37 13.50
C ALA A 382 -20.10 -24.85 13.76
N LEU A 383 -20.83 -24.11 12.95
CA LEU A 383 -21.14 -22.70 13.22
C LEU A 383 -22.26 -22.62 14.26
N ASN A 384 -21.90 -22.54 15.54
CA ASN A 384 -22.78 -22.00 16.59
C ASN A 384 -22.28 -20.61 17.04
N PRO A 385 -23.18 -19.62 17.18
CA PRO A 385 -22.86 -18.31 17.74
C PRO A 385 -22.57 -18.40 19.25
N LEU A 386 -21.67 -17.52 19.68
CA LEU A 386 -20.94 -17.52 20.97
C LEU A 386 -21.85 -17.40 22.21
N ALA A 387 -21.47 -18.10 23.28
CA ALA A 387 -21.81 -17.73 24.65
C ALA A 387 -20.56 -17.12 25.31
N ILE A 388 -20.69 -15.89 25.79
CA ILE A 388 -19.64 -15.11 26.44
C ILE A 388 -19.67 -15.43 27.94
N ASN A 389 -18.64 -16.10 28.45
CA ASN A 389 -18.38 -16.17 29.88
C ASN A 389 -16.99 -15.59 30.15
N GLY A 390 -16.93 -14.30 30.50
CA GLY A 390 -15.70 -13.63 30.89
C GLY A 390 -15.38 -13.85 32.37
N SER A 391 -14.15 -14.22 32.68
CA SER A 391 -13.56 -14.02 34.00
C SER A 391 -13.06 -12.58 34.12
N SER A 392 -13.39 -11.93 35.25
CA SER A 392 -13.11 -10.51 35.51
C SER A 392 -11.70 -10.31 36.10
N VAL A 393 -10.66 -10.53 35.29
CA VAL A 393 -9.30 -10.08 35.64
C VAL A 393 -9.08 -8.70 35.01
N THR A 394 -8.54 -7.75 35.77
CA THR A 394 -8.30 -6.37 35.32
C THR A 394 -7.09 -6.35 34.38
N ASP A 395 -7.32 -6.35 33.07
CA ASP A 395 -6.24 -6.22 32.07
C ASP A 395 -5.55 -4.85 32.20
N ILE A 396 -4.23 -4.86 32.43
CA ILE A 396 -3.39 -3.65 32.56
C ILE A 396 -3.55 -2.74 31.34
N TYR A 397 -3.83 -3.32 30.17
CA TYR A 397 -4.00 -2.58 28.92
C TYR A 397 -5.36 -1.88 28.78
N ASN A 398 -6.40 -2.30 29.51
CA ASN A 398 -7.74 -1.70 29.44
C ASN A 398 -7.81 -0.26 29.98
N SER A 399 -6.85 0.14 30.82
CA SER A 399 -6.79 1.50 31.39
C SER A 399 -6.15 2.55 30.47
N SER A 400 -5.61 2.15 29.31
CA SER A 400 -4.58 2.94 28.60
C SER A 400 -5.10 3.87 27.49
N HIS A 401 -6.40 4.04 27.27
CA HIS A 401 -6.86 4.86 26.14
C HIS A 401 -8.21 5.56 26.30
N LEU A 402 -8.14 6.89 26.50
CA LEU A 402 -9.25 7.85 26.41
C LEU A 402 -9.14 8.83 25.22
N ASN A 403 -8.09 8.79 24.38
CA ASN A 403 -7.80 9.91 23.44
C ASN A 403 -7.61 9.54 21.96
N VAL A 404 -7.87 8.30 21.50
CA VAL A 404 -7.72 7.95 20.06
C VAL A 404 -8.63 8.80 19.17
N ILE A 405 -9.90 8.95 19.57
CA ILE A 405 -10.88 9.77 18.84
C ILE A 405 -10.42 11.24 18.80
N THR A 406 -9.96 11.77 19.95
CA THR A 406 -9.43 13.14 20.02
C THR A 406 -8.25 13.35 19.08
N ARG A 407 -7.34 12.36 18.99
CA ARG A 407 -6.19 12.39 18.08
C ARG A 407 -6.58 12.29 16.62
N LEU A 408 -7.53 11.43 16.27
CA LEU A 408 -8.06 11.33 14.92
C LEU A 408 -8.76 12.62 14.49
N SER A 409 -9.52 13.25 15.40
CA SER A 409 -10.14 14.54 15.15
C SER A 409 -9.08 15.62 14.92
N TYR A 410 -8.04 15.66 15.75
CA TYR A 410 -6.94 16.60 15.59
C TYR A 410 -6.18 16.36 14.27
N PHE A 411 -5.85 15.11 13.95
CA PHE A 411 -5.23 14.71 12.69
C PHE A 411 -6.04 15.18 11.48
N ASN A 412 -7.35 14.93 11.50
CA ASN A 412 -8.23 15.33 10.41
C ASN A 412 -8.30 16.86 10.26
N ASN A 413 -8.29 17.60 11.36
CA ASN A 413 -8.24 19.07 11.31
C ASN A 413 -6.93 19.57 10.68
N VAL A 414 -5.79 18.98 11.06
CA VAL A 414 -4.48 19.33 10.48
C VAL A 414 -4.44 19.02 8.99
N LEU A 415 -4.84 17.82 8.57
CA LEU A 415 -4.91 17.45 7.15
C LEU A 415 -5.87 18.34 6.36
N SER A 416 -7.05 18.63 6.90
CA SER A 416 -8.04 19.51 6.25
C SER A 416 -7.49 20.91 6.05
N HIS A 417 -6.72 21.43 7.02
CA HIS A 417 -6.07 22.72 6.93
C HIS A 417 -4.94 22.72 5.89
N GLU A 418 -4.08 21.70 5.88
CA GLU A 418 -3.03 21.53 4.87
C GLU A 418 -3.60 21.44 3.46
N LEU A 419 -4.70 20.68 3.29
CA LEU A 419 -5.40 20.55 2.02
C LEU A 419 -6.00 21.89 1.56
N LEU A 420 -6.58 22.66 2.49
CA LEU A 420 -7.12 23.99 2.19
C LEU A 420 -6.02 24.93 1.71
N ILE A 421 -4.88 24.99 2.41
CA ILE A 421 -3.73 25.82 2.01
C ILE A 421 -3.21 25.40 0.63
N ALA A 422 -3.07 24.10 0.38
CA ALA A 422 -2.61 23.60 -0.91
C ALA A 422 -3.57 23.98 -2.05
N LYS A 423 -4.89 23.88 -1.80
CA LYS A 423 -5.93 24.31 -2.73
C LYS A 423 -5.87 25.81 -3.01
N GLU A 424 -5.81 26.65 -1.98
CA GLU A 424 -5.74 28.11 -2.12
C GLU A 424 -4.50 28.53 -2.95
N LYS A 425 -3.36 27.88 -2.70
CA LYS A 425 -2.12 28.12 -3.47
C LYS A 425 -2.28 27.72 -4.94
N ALA A 426 -2.91 26.58 -5.22
CA ALA A 426 -3.17 26.14 -6.59
C ALA A 426 -4.14 27.10 -7.32
N GLU A 427 -5.20 27.55 -6.65
CA GLU A 427 -6.15 28.53 -7.20
C GLU A 427 -5.49 29.89 -7.46
N GLN A 428 -4.63 30.35 -6.55
CA GLN A 428 -3.87 31.59 -6.74
C GLN A 428 -2.93 31.51 -7.95
N LEU A 429 -2.20 30.39 -8.10
CA LEU A 429 -1.33 30.17 -9.26
C LEU A 429 -2.12 30.15 -10.57
N SER A 430 -3.29 29.50 -10.57
CA SER A 430 -4.20 29.48 -11.72
C SER A 430 -4.67 30.90 -12.09
N LYS A 431 -5.09 31.70 -11.10
CA LYS A 431 -5.52 33.09 -11.32
C LYS A 431 -4.39 33.97 -11.87
N ILE A 432 -3.17 33.82 -11.36
CA ILE A 432 -1.99 34.55 -11.87
C ILE A 432 -1.71 34.16 -13.32
N LYS A 433 -1.76 32.87 -13.67
CA LYS A 433 -1.61 32.37 -15.05
C LYS A 433 -2.63 33.03 -15.98
N SER A 434 -3.92 33.02 -15.62
CA SER A 434 -4.97 33.62 -16.45
C SER A 434 -4.81 35.13 -16.63
N GLN A 435 -4.51 35.86 -15.55
CA GLN A 435 -4.31 37.31 -15.63
C GLN A 435 -3.10 37.68 -16.50
N PHE A 436 -2.00 36.93 -16.37
CA PHE A 436 -0.82 37.14 -17.18
C PHE A 436 -1.13 36.97 -18.67
N LEU A 437 -1.80 35.89 -19.06
CA LEU A 437 -2.14 35.61 -20.46
C LEU A 437 -3.11 36.66 -21.03
N ALA A 438 -4.11 37.08 -20.24
CA ALA A 438 -5.04 38.13 -20.65
C ALA A 438 -4.33 39.48 -20.90
N ASN A 439 -3.43 39.88 -19.99
CA ASN A 439 -2.68 41.13 -20.13
C ASN A 439 -1.73 41.08 -21.33
N MET A 440 -0.96 40.00 -21.48
CA MET A 440 -0.05 39.81 -22.60
C MET A 440 -0.77 39.82 -23.95
N SER A 441 -2.00 39.30 -24.02
CA SER A 441 -2.79 39.42 -25.25
C SER A 441 -3.07 40.86 -25.65
N HIS A 442 -3.44 41.72 -24.71
CA HIS A 442 -3.73 43.11 -25.04
C HIS A 442 -2.47 43.85 -25.54
N GLU A 443 -1.33 43.56 -24.91
CA GLU A 443 -0.04 44.14 -25.29
C GLU A 443 0.48 43.64 -26.63
N ILE A 444 0.18 42.40 -27.02
CA ILE A 444 0.56 41.86 -28.33
C ILE A 444 -0.47 42.21 -29.41
N ARG A 445 -1.78 42.26 -29.10
CA ARG A 445 -2.85 42.58 -30.07
C ARG A 445 -2.68 43.98 -30.66
N THR A 446 -2.28 44.95 -29.84
CA THR A 446 -2.15 46.35 -30.26
C THR A 446 -1.11 46.54 -31.40
N PRO A 447 0.16 46.11 -31.26
CA PRO A 447 1.12 46.20 -32.35
C PRO A 447 0.72 45.34 -33.56
N MET A 448 0.11 44.17 -33.35
CA MET A 448 -0.36 43.32 -34.44
C MET A 448 -1.46 43.98 -35.27
N ALA A 449 -2.44 44.61 -34.63
CA ALA A 449 -3.51 45.35 -35.31
C ALA A 449 -2.94 46.51 -36.14
N ALA A 450 -1.88 47.17 -35.66
CA ALA A 450 -1.19 48.21 -36.42
C ALA A 450 -0.46 47.65 -37.65
N ILE A 451 0.26 46.52 -37.52
CA ILE A 451 0.95 45.87 -38.65
C ILE A 451 -0.06 45.41 -39.71
N ILE A 452 -1.18 44.81 -39.29
CA ILE A 452 -2.27 44.40 -40.20
C ILE A 452 -2.87 45.62 -40.90
N GLY A 453 -3.27 46.65 -40.14
CA GLY A 453 -3.89 47.84 -40.72
C GLY A 453 -2.96 48.60 -41.69
N PHE A 454 -1.68 48.78 -41.36
CA PHE A 454 -0.74 49.46 -42.25
C PHE A 454 -0.40 48.63 -43.49
N SER A 455 -0.31 47.30 -43.36
CA SER A 455 -0.10 46.43 -44.52
C SER A 455 -1.32 46.44 -45.46
N GLU A 456 -2.55 46.44 -44.93
CA GLU A 456 -3.78 46.57 -45.73
C GLU A 456 -3.82 47.91 -46.49
N ILE A 457 -3.52 49.02 -45.81
CA ILE A 457 -3.50 50.34 -46.44
C ILE A 457 -2.41 50.43 -47.52
N ALA A 458 -1.25 49.81 -47.30
CA ALA A 458 -0.17 49.79 -48.28
C ALA A 458 -0.51 48.94 -49.52
N LEU A 459 -1.25 47.85 -49.34
CA LEU A 459 -1.71 46.97 -50.44
C LEU A 459 -2.72 47.64 -51.38
N LEU A 460 -3.38 48.72 -50.95
CA LEU A 460 -4.29 49.51 -51.80
C LEU A 460 -3.58 50.45 -52.79
N LYS A 461 -2.25 50.61 -52.68
CA LYS A 461 -1.45 51.50 -53.53
C LYS A 461 -0.85 50.75 -54.72
N ASP A 462 -0.61 51.48 -55.80
CA ASP A 462 0.05 50.96 -57.01
C ASP A 462 1.56 50.81 -56.75
N MET A 463 2.08 49.57 -56.80
CA MET A 463 3.46 49.25 -56.41
C MET A 463 4.06 48.10 -57.24
N PRO A 464 5.39 47.94 -57.31
CA PRO A 464 6.03 46.80 -57.95
C PRO A 464 5.56 45.46 -57.37
N VAL A 465 5.42 44.44 -58.26
CA VAL A 465 4.87 43.11 -57.92
C VAL A 465 5.58 42.47 -56.73
N GLU A 466 6.91 42.51 -56.67
CA GLU A 466 7.70 41.94 -55.58
C GLU A 466 7.38 42.58 -54.21
N ILE A 467 7.20 43.91 -54.15
CA ILE A 467 6.87 44.61 -52.90
C ILE A 467 5.43 44.31 -52.47
N ASN A 468 4.52 44.18 -53.44
CA ASN A 468 3.14 43.79 -53.18
C ASN A 468 3.08 42.37 -52.56
N ASP A 469 3.89 41.43 -53.07
CA ASP A 469 3.97 40.07 -52.54
C ASP A 469 4.60 40.02 -51.13
N TYR A 470 5.63 40.84 -50.85
CA TYR A 470 6.15 40.96 -49.48
C TYR A 470 5.09 41.48 -48.49
N LEU A 471 4.31 42.49 -48.87
CA LEU A 471 3.25 43.02 -48.01
C LEU A 471 2.11 42.00 -47.78
N LYS A 472 1.73 41.23 -48.81
CA LYS A 472 0.76 40.13 -48.66
C LYS A 472 1.27 39.08 -47.68
N ASN A 473 2.54 38.71 -47.76
CA ASN A 473 3.15 37.75 -46.85
C ASN A 473 3.19 38.28 -45.41
N ILE A 474 3.56 39.55 -45.19
CA ILE A 474 3.53 40.19 -43.87
C ILE A 474 2.10 40.22 -43.31
N ASN A 475 1.12 40.60 -44.12
CA ASN A 475 -0.28 40.65 -43.71
C ASN A 475 -0.80 39.26 -43.32
N THR A 476 -0.49 38.24 -44.13
CA THR A 476 -0.88 36.85 -43.86
C THR A 476 -0.23 36.32 -42.59
N ALA A 477 1.09 36.51 -42.43
CA ALA A 477 1.81 36.10 -41.23
C ALA A 477 1.28 36.80 -39.96
N SER A 478 0.90 38.07 -40.10
CA SER A 478 0.37 38.86 -38.98
C SER A 478 -1.03 38.38 -38.56
N ASN A 479 -1.89 38.07 -39.51
CA ASN A 479 -3.20 37.49 -39.25
C ASN A 479 -3.10 36.10 -38.60
N ASN A 480 -2.21 35.24 -39.09
CA ASN A 480 -1.97 33.92 -38.51
C ASN A 480 -1.49 33.99 -37.06
N LEU A 481 -0.57 34.92 -36.74
CA LEU A 481 -0.09 35.09 -35.37
C LEU A 481 -1.19 35.60 -34.44
N LEU A 482 -2.07 36.49 -34.92
CA LEU A 482 -3.21 36.97 -34.15
C LEU A 482 -4.22 35.85 -33.86
N GLU A 483 -4.43 34.94 -34.82
CA GLU A 483 -5.28 33.75 -34.67
C GLU A 483 -4.73 32.80 -33.59
N ILE A 484 -3.45 32.42 -33.68
CA ILE A 484 -2.77 31.60 -32.66
C ILE A 484 -2.88 32.23 -31.27
N LEU A 485 -2.69 33.54 -31.18
CA LEU A 485 -2.80 34.25 -29.91
C LEU A 485 -4.22 34.23 -29.33
N ASN A 486 -5.24 34.38 -30.19
CA ASN A 486 -6.63 34.29 -29.75
C ASN A 486 -6.99 32.86 -29.31
N ASP A 487 -6.44 31.83 -29.97
CA ASP A 487 -6.64 30.44 -29.59
C ASP A 487 -6.04 30.13 -28.20
N ILE A 488 -4.82 30.61 -27.93
CA ILE A 488 -4.17 30.47 -26.60
C ILE A 488 -5.01 31.13 -25.49
N LEU A 489 -5.59 32.29 -25.77
CA LEU A 489 -6.46 32.97 -24.82
C LEU A 489 -7.78 32.26 -24.59
N ASP A 490 -8.39 31.77 -25.66
CA ASP A 490 -9.66 31.05 -25.56
C ASP A 490 -9.45 29.74 -24.78
N LEU A 491 -8.34 29.03 -25.02
CA LEU A 491 -7.92 27.90 -24.18
C LEU A 491 -7.78 28.31 -22.71
N SER A 492 -7.09 29.42 -22.44
CA SER A 492 -6.89 29.93 -21.07
C SER A 492 -8.22 30.29 -20.36
N LYS A 493 -9.21 30.79 -21.10
CA LYS A 493 -10.56 31.08 -20.58
C LYS A 493 -11.35 29.81 -20.34
N ILE A 494 -11.18 28.78 -21.17
CA ILE A 494 -11.81 27.46 -20.99
C ILE A 494 -11.26 26.80 -19.73
N GLU A 495 -9.93 26.74 -19.57
CA GLU A 495 -9.27 26.16 -18.38
C GLU A 495 -9.69 26.87 -17.08
N ALA A 496 -9.91 28.18 -17.13
CA ALA A 496 -10.37 28.97 -15.99
C ALA A 496 -11.91 28.90 -15.75
N GLY A 497 -12.66 28.17 -16.58
CA GLY A 497 -14.14 28.11 -16.50
C GLY A 497 -14.84 29.44 -16.82
N GLN A 498 -14.14 30.38 -17.47
CA GLN A 498 -14.63 31.73 -17.77
C GLN A 498 -15.24 31.86 -19.17
N MET A 499 -15.11 30.84 -20.02
CA MET A 499 -15.71 30.85 -21.35
C MET A 499 -17.23 30.67 -21.26
N ARG A 500 -17.99 31.66 -21.74
CA ARG A 500 -19.45 31.56 -21.91
C ARG A 500 -19.78 31.43 -23.39
N LEU A 501 -20.61 30.45 -23.75
CA LEU A 501 -21.15 30.32 -25.09
C LEU A 501 -22.15 31.45 -25.37
N ASN A 502 -22.04 32.09 -26.52
CA ASN A 502 -22.97 33.13 -26.92
C ASN A 502 -24.08 32.53 -27.78
N LEU A 503 -25.17 32.10 -27.11
CA LEU A 503 -26.30 31.45 -27.76
C LEU A 503 -27.11 32.45 -28.60
N SER A 504 -27.13 32.24 -29.91
CA SER A 504 -27.91 33.04 -30.87
C SER A 504 -28.54 32.14 -31.92
N ALA A 505 -29.61 32.62 -32.56
CA ALA A 505 -30.22 31.93 -33.69
C ALA A 505 -29.27 31.97 -34.90
N PHE A 506 -29.02 30.83 -35.55
CA PHE A 506 -28.18 30.73 -36.73
C PHE A 506 -28.70 29.69 -37.72
N SER A 507 -28.35 29.84 -39.01
CA SER A 507 -28.67 28.89 -40.08
C SER A 507 -27.49 27.93 -40.32
N LEU A 508 -27.76 26.63 -40.35
CA LEU A 508 -26.78 25.61 -40.72
C LEU A 508 -26.41 25.67 -42.20
N GLN A 509 -27.34 26.05 -43.08
CA GLN A 509 -27.07 26.23 -44.51
C GLN A 509 -26.10 27.39 -44.75
N GLU A 510 -26.24 28.50 -44.02
CA GLU A 510 -25.27 29.61 -44.09
C GLU A 510 -23.89 29.21 -43.57
N LEU A 511 -23.84 28.43 -42.47
CA LEU A 511 -22.59 27.88 -41.94
C LEU A 511 -21.92 26.95 -42.96
N GLN A 512 -22.68 26.04 -43.59
CA GLN A 512 -22.21 25.16 -44.65
C GLN A 512 -21.63 25.96 -45.82
N LYS A 513 -22.36 26.96 -46.31
CA LYS A 513 -21.91 27.83 -47.41
C LYS A 513 -20.60 28.53 -47.07
N THR A 514 -20.46 28.99 -45.83
CA THR A 514 -19.22 29.61 -45.34
C THR A 514 -18.05 28.63 -45.38
N LEU A 515 -18.23 27.40 -44.89
CA LEU A 515 -17.17 26.38 -44.90
C LEU A 515 -16.77 25.97 -46.32
N VAL A 516 -17.74 25.83 -47.25
CA VAL A 516 -17.45 25.55 -48.66
C VAL A 516 -16.58 26.67 -49.24
N ASN A 517 -16.97 27.94 -49.04
CA ASN A 517 -16.24 29.08 -49.59
C ASN A 517 -14.79 29.17 -49.07
N LEU A 518 -14.55 28.82 -47.81
CA LEU A 518 -13.23 28.83 -47.21
C LEU A 518 -12.31 27.76 -47.81
N PHE A 519 -12.81 26.54 -47.99
CA PHE A 519 -11.95 25.39 -48.29
C PHE A 519 -11.96 24.95 -49.76
N ILE A 520 -12.93 25.36 -50.58
CA ILE A 520 -13.06 24.88 -51.96
C ILE A 520 -11.81 25.15 -52.81
N LYS A 521 -11.20 26.34 -52.65
CA LYS A 521 -9.97 26.70 -53.38
C LYS A 521 -8.77 25.85 -52.94
N ALA A 522 -8.63 25.62 -51.63
CA ALA A 522 -7.54 24.82 -51.07
C ALA A 522 -7.66 23.34 -51.49
N ALA A 523 -8.86 22.78 -51.42
CA ALA A 523 -9.16 21.43 -51.88
C ALA A 523 -8.90 21.29 -53.39
N HIS A 524 -9.39 22.23 -54.21
CA HIS A 524 -9.16 22.23 -55.65
C HIS A 524 -7.67 22.33 -56.03
N LYS A 525 -6.89 23.16 -55.31
CA LYS A 525 -5.44 23.28 -55.52
C LYS A 525 -4.71 21.94 -55.28
N LYS A 526 -5.20 21.11 -54.35
CA LYS A 526 -4.69 19.76 -54.10
C LYS A 526 -5.35 18.66 -54.95
N GLY A 527 -6.37 18.99 -55.75
CA GLY A 527 -7.14 18.00 -56.51
C GLY A 527 -8.04 17.10 -55.65
N LEU A 528 -8.43 17.54 -54.46
CA LEU A 528 -9.29 16.80 -53.54
C LEU A 528 -10.78 17.07 -53.83
N ALA A 529 -11.61 16.03 -53.73
CA ALA A 529 -13.07 16.19 -53.73
C ALA A 529 -13.53 16.66 -52.34
N LEU A 530 -14.16 17.84 -52.25
CA LEU A 530 -14.73 18.38 -51.01
C LEU A 530 -16.25 18.27 -51.03
N ASN A 531 -16.81 17.45 -50.15
CA ASN A 531 -18.25 17.27 -50.00
C ASN A 531 -18.69 17.78 -48.63
N ILE A 532 -19.61 18.75 -48.58
CA ILE A 532 -20.23 19.18 -47.32
C ILE A 532 -21.73 19.01 -47.47
N GLY A 533 -22.34 18.13 -46.67
CA GLY A 533 -23.74 17.76 -46.79
C GLY A 533 -24.50 17.86 -45.46
N ILE A 534 -25.74 18.32 -45.54
CA ILE A 534 -26.70 18.35 -44.44
C ILE A 534 -27.82 17.37 -44.79
N ALA A 535 -28.17 16.47 -43.88
CA ALA A 535 -29.29 15.55 -44.07
C ALA A 535 -30.63 16.30 -44.07
N ASN A 536 -31.60 15.81 -44.86
CA ASN A 536 -32.87 16.50 -45.11
C ASN A 536 -33.76 16.67 -43.85
N ASP A 537 -33.53 15.86 -42.82
CA ASP A 537 -34.26 15.84 -41.56
C ASP A 537 -33.66 16.80 -40.51
N VAL A 538 -32.54 17.46 -40.80
CA VAL A 538 -31.90 18.42 -39.90
C VAL A 538 -32.59 19.79 -39.99
N PRO A 539 -33.06 20.37 -38.88
CA PRO A 539 -33.59 21.74 -38.86
C PRO A 539 -32.50 22.75 -39.23
N ASP A 540 -32.82 23.70 -40.14
CA ASP A 540 -31.83 24.70 -40.57
C ASP A 540 -31.52 25.74 -39.48
N TYR A 541 -32.55 26.27 -38.82
CA TYR A 541 -32.39 27.29 -37.78
C TYR A 541 -32.26 26.67 -36.39
N LEU A 542 -31.15 26.96 -35.72
CA LEU A 542 -30.80 26.45 -34.39
C LEU A 542 -30.38 27.58 -33.47
N ILE A 543 -30.46 27.34 -32.16
CA ILE A 543 -29.93 28.24 -31.14
C ILE A 543 -28.61 27.65 -30.64
N GLY A 544 -27.51 28.40 -30.80
CA GLY A 544 -26.18 27.96 -30.42
C GLY A 544 -25.13 29.03 -30.61
N ASP A 545 -23.86 28.66 -30.35
CA ASP A 545 -22.72 29.54 -30.64
C ASP A 545 -22.14 29.17 -32.01
N SER A 546 -22.63 29.85 -33.05
CA SER A 546 -22.22 29.60 -34.43
C SER A 546 -20.75 29.92 -34.69
N VAL A 547 -20.15 30.84 -33.92
CA VAL A 547 -18.75 31.23 -34.05
C VAL A 547 -17.85 30.10 -33.57
N ARG A 548 -18.15 29.52 -32.39
CA ARG A 548 -17.38 28.40 -31.83
C ARG A 548 -17.60 27.11 -32.61
N LEU A 549 -18.83 26.83 -33.03
CA LEU A 549 -19.10 25.69 -33.91
C LEU A 549 -18.32 25.82 -35.23
N ARG A 550 -18.29 27.00 -35.84
CA ARG A 550 -17.50 27.26 -37.04
C ARG A 550 -16.01 27.03 -36.80
N GLN A 551 -15.46 27.48 -35.68
CA GLN A 551 -14.05 27.27 -35.33
C GLN A 551 -13.70 25.78 -35.23
N VAL A 552 -14.53 24.99 -34.54
CA VAL A 552 -14.36 23.53 -34.47
C VAL A 552 -14.35 22.90 -35.87
N LEU A 553 -15.31 23.28 -36.72
CA LEU A 553 -15.42 22.72 -38.07
C LEU A 553 -14.27 23.17 -38.99
N ILE A 554 -13.79 24.41 -38.86
CA ILE A 554 -12.61 24.89 -39.58
C ILE A 554 -11.38 24.08 -39.19
N ASN A 555 -11.17 23.81 -37.91
CA ASN A 555 -10.03 23.02 -37.43
C ASN A 555 -10.08 21.58 -37.96
N LEU A 556 -11.25 20.92 -37.88
CA LEU A 556 -11.41 19.54 -38.33
C LEU A 556 -11.28 19.41 -39.86
N VAL A 557 -11.98 20.26 -40.62
CA VAL A 557 -11.93 20.23 -42.10
C VAL A 557 -10.55 20.68 -42.61
N GLY A 558 -9.94 21.67 -41.96
CA GLY A 558 -8.58 22.12 -42.24
C GLY A 558 -7.57 21.00 -42.07
N ASN A 559 -7.63 20.26 -40.95
CA ASN A 559 -6.78 19.09 -40.71
C ASN A 559 -7.01 18.00 -41.76
N ALA A 560 -8.26 17.67 -42.06
CA ALA A 560 -8.60 16.68 -43.09
C ALA A 560 -7.98 17.03 -44.46
N ILE A 561 -8.08 18.29 -44.90
CA ILE A 561 -7.46 18.76 -46.16
C ILE A 561 -5.93 18.79 -46.05
N LYS A 562 -5.37 19.14 -44.89
CA LYS A 562 -3.92 19.17 -44.66
C LYS A 562 -3.30 17.79 -44.87
N PHE A 563 -3.89 16.75 -44.28
CA PHE A 563 -3.34 15.38 -44.24
C PHE A 563 -3.82 14.47 -45.38
N THR A 564 -4.78 14.91 -46.20
CA THR A 564 -5.16 14.19 -47.43
C THR A 564 -4.35 14.68 -48.62
N GLN A 565 -3.62 13.78 -49.28
CA GLN A 565 -2.88 14.09 -50.52
C GLN A 565 -3.75 13.89 -51.77
N GLN A 566 -4.51 12.80 -51.82
CA GLN A 566 -5.37 12.44 -52.93
C GLN A 566 -6.66 11.80 -52.39
N GLY A 567 -7.77 11.97 -53.10
CA GLY A 567 -9.08 11.42 -52.72
C GLY A 567 -10.08 12.50 -52.30
N ALA A 568 -10.73 12.31 -51.15
CA ALA A 568 -11.89 13.12 -50.77
C ALA A 568 -11.91 13.48 -49.27
N VAL A 569 -12.50 14.63 -48.98
CA VAL A 569 -12.86 15.09 -47.63
C VAL A 569 -14.36 15.34 -47.61
N THR A 570 -15.07 14.71 -46.67
CA THR A 570 -16.53 14.80 -46.53
C THR A 570 -16.90 15.28 -45.12
N LEU A 571 -17.65 16.38 -45.01
CA LEU A 571 -18.34 16.78 -43.79
C LEU A 571 -19.82 16.43 -43.92
N SER A 572 -20.31 15.51 -43.09
CA SER A 572 -21.72 15.15 -43.01
C SER A 572 -22.35 15.64 -41.71
N ILE A 573 -23.55 16.20 -41.82
CA ILE A 573 -24.34 16.70 -40.70
C ILE A 573 -25.64 15.92 -40.67
N SER A 574 -25.89 15.19 -39.58
CA SER A 574 -27.05 14.32 -39.41
C SER A 574 -27.77 14.57 -38.09
N LEU A 575 -29.08 14.38 -38.08
CA LEU A 575 -29.88 14.42 -36.87
C LEU A 575 -29.83 13.06 -36.17
N GLN A 576 -29.45 13.05 -34.89
CA GLN A 576 -29.46 11.83 -34.07
C GLN A 576 -30.77 11.70 -33.30
N GLN A 577 -31.23 12.80 -32.69
CA GLN A 577 -32.45 12.81 -31.89
C GLN A 577 -32.97 14.23 -31.70
N ILE A 578 -34.28 14.38 -31.53
CA ILE A 578 -34.92 15.60 -31.00
C ILE A 578 -35.70 15.22 -29.73
N ILE A 579 -35.44 15.91 -28.63
CA ILE A 579 -36.20 15.80 -27.36
C ILE A 579 -36.46 17.20 -26.85
N ASP A 580 -37.69 17.53 -26.44
CA ASP A 580 -38.02 18.80 -25.78
C ASP A 580 -37.44 20.06 -26.47
N GLN A 581 -37.57 20.13 -27.80
CA GLN A 581 -37.05 21.21 -28.65
C GLN A 581 -35.51 21.35 -28.70
N GLN A 582 -34.78 20.34 -28.21
CA GLN A 582 -33.33 20.23 -28.35
C GLN A 582 -32.99 19.20 -29.43
N ALA A 583 -32.23 19.61 -30.44
CA ALA A 583 -31.73 18.74 -31.48
C ALA A 583 -30.31 18.28 -31.16
N ARG A 584 -30.07 16.96 -31.14
CA ARG A 584 -28.74 16.37 -31.08
C ARG A 584 -28.26 16.10 -32.49
N LEU A 585 -27.24 16.84 -32.92
CA LEU A 585 -26.65 16.69 -34.24
C LEU A 585 -25.31 15.97 -34.16
N LEU A 586 -25.01 15.16 -35.17
CA LEU A 586 -23.69 14.58 -35.40
C LEU A 586 -23.04 15.29 -36.59
N PHE A 587 -21.88 15.88 -36.34
CA PHE A 587 -20.98 16.41 -37.36
C PHE A 587 -19.83 15.43 -37.53
N ALA A 588 -19.69 14.83 -38.72
CA ALA A 588 -18.63 13.87 -39.01
C ALA A 588 -17.78 14.36 -40.18
N VAL A 589 -16.49 14.57 -39.93
CA VAL A 589 -15.48 14.84 -40.96
C VAL A 589 -14.76 13.53 -41.28
N THR A 590 -14.87 13.09 -42.52
CA THR A 590 -14.21 11.88 -43.04
C THR A 590 -13.22 12.29 -44.11
N ASP A 591 -11.99 11.81 -44.01
CA ASP A 591 -10.94 12.01 -45.00
C ASP A 591 -10.34 10.68 -45.45
N SER A 592 -9.69 10.70 -46.63
CA SER A 592 -8.98 9.55 -47.19
C SER A 592 -7.46 9.68 -47.07
N GLY A 593 -6.99 10.39 -46.05
CA GLY A 593 -5.58 10.66 -45.80
C GLY A 593 -4.83 9.47 -45.19
N ILE A 594 -3.67 9.77 -44.61
CA ILE A 594 -2.72 8.78 -44.08
C ILE A 594 -3.25 7.91 -42.92
N GLY A 595 -4.38 8.29 -42.32
CA GLY A 595 -4.93 7.62 -41.14
C GLY A 595 -4.10 7.86 -39.88
N MET A 596 -4.54 7.26 -38.77
CA MET A 596 -3.87 7.35 -37.47
C MET A 596 -3.83 5.98 -36.80
N SER A 597 -2.70 5.62 -36.21
CA SER A 597 -2.56 4.41 -35.39
C SER A 597 -3.37 4.53 -34.08
N ALA A 598 -3.65 3.40 -33.43
CA ALA A 598 -4.39 3.38 -32.16
C ALA A 598 -3.68 4.19 -31.05
N GLU A 599 -2.34 4.19 -31.04
CA GLU A 599 -1.53 4.97 -30.11
C GLU A 599 -1.62 6.48 -30.37
N GLN A 600 -1.73 6.88 -31.64
CA GLN A 600 -1.90 8.28 -32.05
C GLN A 600 -3.31 8.79 -31.71
N GLN A 601 -4.34 7.96 -31.95
CA GLN A 601 -5.72 8.28 -31.57
C GLN A 601 -5.87 8.52 -30.06
N ALA A 602 -5.19 7.71 -29.23
CA ALA A 602 -5.21 7.86 -27.78
C ALA A 602 -4.61 9.19 -27.29
N LYS A 603 -3.75 9.82 -28.09
CA LYS A 603 -3.09 11.09 -27.76
C LYS A 603 -3.81 12.32 -28.33
N LEU A 604 -4.71 12.17 -29.30
CA LEU A 604 -5.25 13.27 -30.11
C LEU A 604 -5.93 14.42 -29.33
N PHE A 605 -6.47 14.15 -28.14
CA PHE A 605 -7.12 15.16 -27.30
C PHE A 605 -6.29 15.56 -26.07
N LEU A 606 -5.01 15.16 -26.03
CA LEU A 606 -4.07 15.66 -25.03
C LEU A 606 -3.50 17.01 -25.52
N SER A 607 -3.43 17.99 -24.63
CA SER A 607 -2.91 19.33 -24.99
C SER A 607 -1.45 19.26 -25.43
N PHE A 608 -1.10 19.97 -26.51
CA PHE A 608 0.26 20.09 -27.05
C PHE A 608 0.91 18.77 -27.51
N SER A 609 0.11 17.73 -27.77
CA SER A 609 0.64 16.48 -28.34
C SER A 609 0.68 16.58 -29.86
N GLN A 610 1.87 16.63 -30.44
CA GLN A 610 2.06 16.38 -31.87
C GLN A 610 2.16 14.87 -32.11
N VAL A 611 1.50 14.41 -33.16
CA VAL A 611 1.67 13.07 -33.69
C VAL A 611 2.93 13.06 -34.55
N ASP A 612 4.10 12.96 -33.91
CA ASP A 612 5.38 12.81 -34.61
C ASP A 612 5.56 11.35 -35.03
N ASP A 613 5.38 11.08 -36.33
CA ASP A 613 6.03 9.97 -37.02
C ASP A 613 6.96 10.58 -38.07
N GLY A 614 8.26 10.35 -37.92
CA GLY A 614 9.26 10.92 -38.81
C GLY A 614 9.12 10.42 -40.25
N TYR A 615 8.39 11.14 -41.10
CA TYR A 615 8.61 11.30 -42.55
C TYR A 615 7.88 12.59 -42.98
N ASP A 616 8.62 13.50 -43.62
CA ASP A 616 8.24 14.85 -44.09
C ASP A 616 8.11 15.99 -43.06
N ARG A 617 9.19 16.80 -43.00
CA ARG A 617 9.28 18.14 -42.35
C ARG A 617 8.36 19.22 -42.97
N ASN A 618 7.32 18.85 -43.72
CA ASN A 618 6.51 19.79 -44.50
C ASN A 618 5.19 20.21 -43.80
N TYR A 619 4.90 19.74 -42.59
CA TYR A 619 3.63 20.01 -41.88
C TYR A 619 3.85 20.61 -40.50
N GLU A 620 4.28 21.87 -40.41
CA GLU A 620 4.26 22.61 -39.14
C GLU A 620 2.82 22.78 -38.62
N GLY A 621 2.62 22.62 -37.31
CA GLY A 621 1.36 22.83 -36.59
C GLY A 621 1.61 22.65 -35.08
N THR A 622 0.88 23.33 -34.19
CA THR A 622 1.24 23.42 -32.75
C THR A 622 0.81 22.23 -31.88
N GLY A 623 0.23 21.18 -32.47
CA GLY A 623 -0.41 20.08 -31.74
C GLY A 623 -1.81 20.47 -31.32
#